data_AF-A0A3D9L6S8-F1
#
_entry.id   AF-A0A3D9L6S8-F1
#
_cell.length_a   1.000
_cell.length_b   1.000
_cell.length_c   1.000
_cell.angle_alpha   90.00
_cell.angle_beta   90.00
_cell.angle_gamma   90.00
#
_symmetry.space_group_name_H-M   'P 1'
#
loop_
_entity.id
_entity.type
_entity.pdbx_description
1 polymer ?
#
loop_
_entity_poly.entity_id
_entity_poly.type
_entity_poly.pdbx_seq_one_letter_code
_entity_poly.pdbx_strand_id
1 'polypeptide(L)'
;MNDLLPAVLAILPLFVVAVLIVGFKWSAARVMPLGLLLVVLIAWSYWQMPADTVAASIVQGLFITFDILWIIFGALVLLNMLVQSGAMDAIRQGFVHLSPDYRVQTIIIAWLFGSFLEAASGFGTPAAIVAPLLVSIGFPVGAALVVAMMTMSTAVTFGAIGTPILVGVTGGVKLPPGELPVFLQEVTNHAALLHMLIGTLMPFLMVTMINRFYNRLASWRSSVEILPYAVICGLCFTVPYYITVRLLGPEFPSLLGAGVGLLLAVALTKSGILLPKSPLTFKENPQVSEFSGNRNLIKAWAPYLVMTLLLVLSRIPQFGVGAYLKGLSLKWAGIFGSEIAASTSPLYLPGTFMLLAAILTVLLYRVNAQRVYSAIQTSFGSLLKASVVLVFTLPLVRVYINSD
;
A
#
# COMPACT_ATOMS: atom_id res chain seq x y z
N MET A 1 -38.50 -8.67 -15.67
CA MET A 1 -37.65 -9.51 -16.54
C MET A 1 -36.63 -10.20 -15.66
N ASN A 2 -36.28 -11.46 -15.91
CA ASN A 2 -35.43 -12.26 -15.02
C ASN A 2 -33.97 -11.81 -15.11
N ASP A 3 -33.60 -10.77 -14.36
CA ASP A 3 -32.21 -10.27 -14.25
C ASP A 3 -31.28 -11.23 -13.49
N LEU A 4 -31.81 -12.36 -13.01
CA LEU A 4 -31.07 -13.36 -12.24
C LEU A 4 -29.97 -14.04 -13.07
N LEU A 5 -30.24 -14.40 -14.33
CA LEU A 5 -29.27 -15.12 -15.15
C LEU A 5 -28.05 -14.23 -15.51
N PRO A 6 -28.21 -12.99 -16.02
CA PRO A 6 -27.11 -12.07 -16.21
C PRO A 6 -26.33 -11.81 -14.91
N ALA A 7 -27.01 -11.63 -13.77
CA ALA A 7 -26.36 -11.42 -12.49
C ALA A 7 -25.51 -12.63 -12.03
N VAL A 8 -26.03 -13.85 -12.21
CA VAL A 8 -25.29 -15.09 -11.91
C VAL A 8 -24.07 -15.22 -12.81
N LEU A 9 -24.21 -14.98 -14.11
CA LEU A 9 -23.08 -15.03 -15.05
C LEU A 9 -22.03 -13.96 -14.75
N ALA A 10 -22.46 -12.76 -14.35
CA ALA A 10 -21.54 -11.70 -13.94
C ALA A 10 -20.73 -12.07 -12.68
N ILE A 11 -21.34 -12.73 -11.70
CA ILE A 11 -20.65 -13.14 -10.45
C ILE A 11 -19.83 -14.42 -10.63
N LEU A 12 -20.20 -15.31 -11.55
CA LEU A 12 -19.65 -16.66 -11.66
C LEU A 12 -18.12 -16.71 -11.75
N PRO A 13 -17.42 -15.96 -12.63
CA PRO A 13 -15.96 -15.97 -12.67
C PRO A 13 -15.32 -15.51 -11.35
N LEU A 14 -15.86 -14.48 -10.70
CA LEU A 14 -15.38 -14.01 -9.40
C LEU A 14 -15.59 -15.06 -8.30
N PHE A 15 -16.74 -15.74 -8.33
CA PHE A 15 -17.05 -16.82 -7.41
C PHE A 15 -16.12 -18.02 -7.59
N VAL A 16 -15.85 -18.43 -8.83
CA VAL A 16 -14.89 -19.51 -9.14
C VAL A 16 -13.49 -19.13 -8.66
N VAL A 17 -13.04 -17.90 -8.92
CA VAL A 17 -11.73 -17.41 -8.43
C VAL A 17 -11.68 -17.47 -6.89
N ALA A 18 -12.73 -17.01 -6.21
CA ALA A 18 -12.81 -17.05 -4.75
C ALA A 18 -12.79 -18.48 -4.20
N VAL A 19 -13.55 -19.40 -4.78
CA VAL A 19 -13.59 -20.82 -4.37
C VAL A 19 -12.23 -21.50 -4.58
N LEU A 20 -11.56 -21.25 -5.70
CA LEU A 20 -10.24 -21.83 -5.97
C LEU A 20 -9.15 -21.29 -5.03
N ILE A 21 -9.17 -20.00 -4.71
CA ILE A 21 -8.19 -19.38 -3.81
C ILE A 21 -8.49 -19.71 -2.34
N VAL A 22 -9.73 -19.54 -1.87
CA VAL A 22 -10.08 -19.67 -0.45
C VAL A 22 -10.38 -21.13 -0.09
N GLY A 23 -11.18 -21.81 -0.90
CA GLY A 23 -11.60 -23.20 -0.68
C GLY A 23 -10.50 -24.20 -1.00
N PHE A 24 -9.95 -24.13 -2.22
CA PHE A 24 -8.92 -25.06 -2.68
C PHE A 24 -7.48 -24.60 -2.40
N LYS A 25 -7.28 -23.38 -1.89
CA LYS A 25 -5.96 -22.82 -1.54
C LYS A 25 -4.98 -22.79 -2.72
N TRP A 26 -5.49 -22.68 -3.95
CA TRP A 26 -4.65 -22.49 -5.13
C TRP A 26 -4.04 -21.10 -5.14
N SER A 27 -2.81 -20.98 -5.65
CA SER A 27 -2.16 -19.68 -5.76
C SER A 27 -2.89 -18.80 -6.77
N ALA A 28 -3.03 -17.51 -6.47
CA ALA A 28 -3.68 -16.54 -7.37
C ALA A 28 -3.07 -16.56 -8.78
N ALA A 29 -1.75 -16.75 -8.89
CA ALA A 29 -1.05 -16.88 -10.16
C ALA A 29 -1.59 -18.00 -11.08
N ARG A 30 -2.11 -19.09 -10.51
CA ARG A 30 -2.74 -20.18 -11.27
C ARG A 30 -4.21 -19.91 -11.57
N VAL A 31 -4.89 -19.20 -10.69
CA VAL A 31 -6.33 -19.00 -10.74
C VAL A 31 -6.74 -17.86 -11.67
N MET A 32 -5.98 -16.74 -11.70
CA MET A 32 -6.34 -15.58 -12.52
C MET A 32 -6.41 -15.86 -14.03
N PRO A 33 -5.54 -16.69 -14.65
CA PRO A 33 -5.71 -17.09 -16.04
C PRO A 33 -7.05 -17.80 -16.31
N LEU A 34 -7.49 -18.66 -15.39
CA LEU A 34 -8.77 -19.36 -15.48
C LEU A 34 -9.94 -18.38 -15.37
N GLY A 35 -9.85 -17.41 -14.45
CA GLY A 35 -10.82 -16.35 -14.33
C GLY A 35 -10.96 -15.53 -15.62
N LEU A 36 -9.83 -15.15 -16.23
CA LEU A 36 -9.84 -14.41 -17.50
C LEU A 36 -10.49 -15.24 -18.61
N LEU A 37 -10.12 -16.52 -18.71
CA LEU A 37 -10.71 -17.42 -19.69
C LEU A 37 -12.23 -17.51 -19.52
N LEU A 38 -12.72 -17.68 -18.29
CA LEU A 38 -14.16 -17.75 -18.02
C LEU A 38 -14.88 -16.46 -18.40
N VAL A 39 -14.34 -15.30 -18.04
CA VAL A 39 -14.94 -14.00 -18.40
C VAL A 39 -14.96 -13.80 -19.92
N VAL A 40 -13.88 -14.13 -20.61
CA VAL A 40 -13.80 -14.04 -22.09
C VAL A 40 -14.83 -14.96 -22.74
N LEU A 41 -15.00 -16.18 -22.23
CA LEU A 41 -16.00 -17.12 -22.75
C LEU A 41 -17.42 -16.59 -22.55
N ILE A 42 -17.74 -16.04 -21.37
CA ILE A 42 -19.06 -15.46 -21.09
C ILE A 42 -19.29 -14.21 -21.95
N ALA A 43 -18.30 -13.33 -22.05
CA ALA A 43 -18.41 -12.10 -22.82
C ALA A 43 -18.64 -12.38 -24.31
N TRP A 44 -17.92 -13.33 -24.87
CA TRP A 44 -18.06 -13.69 -26.27
C TRP A 44 -19.36 -14.48 -26.54
N SER A 45 -19.71 -15.46 -25.71
CA SER A 45 -20.84 -16.37 -25.99
C SER A 45 -22.21 -15.87 -25.52
N TYR A 46 -22.27 -15.16 -24.38
CA TYR A 46 -23.52 -14.72 -23.77
C TYR A 46 -23.78 -13.22 -24.00
N TRP A 47 -22.80 -12.37 -23.68
CA TRP A 47 -22.91 -10.91 -23.93
C TRP A 47 -22.68 -10.53 -25.39
N GLN A 48 -22.29 -11.49 -26.24
CA GLN A 48 -22.10 -11.31 -27.68
C GLN A 48 -21.15 -10.14 -28.01
N MET A 49 -20.14 -9.92 -27.15
CA MET A 49 -19.14 -8.89 -27.35
C MET A 49 -18.35 -9.19 -28.65
N PRO A 50 -18.17 -8.20 -29.54
CA PRO A 50 -17.30 -8.34 -30.69
C PRO A 50 -15.88 -8.74 -30.30
N ALA A 51 -15.25 -9.62 -31.09
CA ALA A 51 -13.95 -10.21 -30.75
C ALA A 51 -12.82 -9.16 -30.67
N ASP A 52 -12.90 -8.12 -31.50
CA ASP A 52 -12.07 -6.93 -31.47
C ASP A 52 -12.25 -6.15 -30.16
N THR A 53 -13.47 -5.97 -29.65
CA THR A 53 -13.74 -5.33 -28.36
C THR A 53 -13.19 -6.15 -27.19
N VAL A 54 -13.29 -7.49 -27.24
CA VAL A 54 -12.68 -8.36 -26.22
C VAL A 54 -11.15 -8.23 -26.25
N ALA A 55 -10.54 -8.32 -27.43
CA ALA A 55 -9.09 -8.17 -27.59
C ALA A 55 -8.60 -6.77 -27.15
N ALA A 56 -9.34 -5.73 -27.50
CA ALA A 56 -9.06 -4.35 -27.10
C ALA A 56 -9.16 -4.16 -25.59
N SER A 57 -10.15 -4.79 -24.94
CA SER A 57 -10.29 -4.78 -23.47
C SER A 57 -9.10 -5.45 -22.79
N ILE A 58 -8.61 -6.57 -23.33
CA ILE A 58 -7.41 -7.23 -22.82
C ILE A 58 -6.20 -6.31 -22.94
N VAL A 59 -5.98 -5.69 -24.11
CA VAL A 59 -4.86 -4.74 -24.32
C VAL A 59 -4.96 -3.54 -23.37
N GLN A 60 -6.16 -2.97 -23.20
CA GLN A 60 -6.38 -1.90 -22.24
C GLN A 60 -6.02 -2.34 -20.81
N GLY A 61 -6.38 -3.56 -20.43
CA GLY A 61 -5.97 -4.16 -19.17
C GLY A 61 -4.45 -4.25 -19.01
N LEU A 62 -3.72 -4.61 -20.07
CA LEU A 62 -2.25 -4.71 -20.05
C LEU A 62 -1.56 -3.35 -19.91
N PHE A 63 -2.11 -2.26 -20.48
CA PHE A 63 -1.60 -0.91 -20.24
C PHE A 63 -1.69 -0.53 -18.76
N ILE A 64 -2.80 -0.87 -18.11
CA ILE A 64 -2.99 -0.61 -16.67
C ILE A 64 -2.09 -1.51 -15.83
N THR A 65 -1.92 -2.77 -16.23
CA THR A 65 -0.94 -3.68 -15.61
C THR A 65 0.46 -3.08 -15.68
N PHE A 66 0.86 -2.52 -16.82
CA PHE A 66 2.15 -1.84 -16.95
C PHE A 66 2.27 -0.67 -15.96
N ASP A 67 1.24 0.19 -15.84
CA ASP A 67 1.26 1.32 -14.90
C ASP A 67 1.41 0.87 -13.45
N ILE A 68 0.64 -0.15 -13.03
CA ILE A 68 0.73 -0.71 -11.68
C ILE A 68 2.11 -1.35 -11.44
N LEU A 69 2.63 -2.10 -12.40
CA LEU A 69 3.96 -2.72 -12.30
C LEU A 69 5.07 -1.67 -12.21
N TRP A 70 4.93 -0.55 -12.92
CA TRP A 70 5.88 0.56 -12.83
C TRP A 70 5.89 1.19 -11.42
N ILE A 71 4.71 1.35 -10.80
CA ILE A 71 4.57 1.84 -9.42
C ILE A 71 5.22 0.86 -8.44
N ILE A 72 4.88 -0.45 -8.54
CA ILE A 72 5.46 -1.50 -7.70
C ILE A 72 6.98 -1.53 -7.83
N PHE A 73 7.49 -1.46 -9.06
CA PHE A 73 8.92 -1.51 -9.32
C PHE A 73 9.65 -0.35 -8.65
N GLY A 74 9.17 0.89 -8.83
CA GLY A 74 9.74 2.06 -8.17
C GLY A 74 9.75 1.95 -6.65
N ALA A 75 8.63 1.50 -6.07
CA ALA A 75 8.49 1.28 -4.64
C ALA A 75 9.49 0.25 -4.10
N LEU A 76 9.57 -0.92 -4.74
CA LEU A 76 10.48 -2.00 -4.35
C LEU A 76 11.94 -1.58 -4.50
N VAL A 77 12.30 -0.89 -5.59
CA VAL A 77 13.66 -0.36 -5.78
C VAL A 77 14.03 0.63 -4.69
N LEU A 78 13.16 1.59 -4.35
CA LEU A 78 13.41 2.52 -3.25
C LEU A 78 13.59 1.77 -1.92
N LEU A 79 12.68 0.84 -1.60
CA LEU A 79 12.74 0.06 -0.37
C LEU A 79 14.03 -0.76 -0.29
N ASN A 80 14.34 -1.53 -1.32
CA ASN A 80 15.55 -2.37 -1.34
C ASN A 80 16.83 -1.53 -1.35
N MET A 81 16.82 -0.33 -1.97
CA MET A 81 17.96 0.58 -1.92
C MET A 81 18.19 1.12 -0.50
N LEU A 82 17.11 1.46 0.22
CA LEU A 82 17.18 1.88 1.62
C LEU A 82 17.68 0.76 2.55
N VAL A 83 17.33 -0.49 2.25
CA VAL A 83 17.86 -1.67 2.96
C VAL A 83 19.35 -1.83 2.65
N GLN A 84 19.75 -1.88 1.38
CA GLN A 84 21.16 -2.09 0.97
C GLN A 84 22.11 -0.96 1.39
N SER A 85 21.59 0.26 1.54
CA SER A 85 22.36 1.42 2.03
C SER A 85 22.51 1.47 3.56
N GLY A 86 21.77 0.65 4.31
CA GLY A 86 21.72 0.70 5.78
C GLY A 86 20.86 1.85 6.33
N ALA A 87 20.18 2.63 5.47
CA ALA A 87 19.27 3.67 5.90
C ALA A 87 18.08 3.10 6.68
N MET A 88 17.55 1.95 6.24
CA MET A 88 16.47 1.26 6.95
C MET A 88 16.90 0.81 8.35
N ASP A 89 18.16 0.39 8.52
CA ASP A 89 18.70 -0.01 9.82
C ASP A 89 18.81 1.18 10.78
N ALA A 90 19.17 2.37 10.28
CA ALA A 90 19.15 3.59 11.08
C ALA A 90 17.72 3.95 11.55
N ILE A 91 16.72 3.80 10.67
CA ILE A 91 15.30 4.01 11.03
C ILE A 91 14.87 3.02 12.11
N ARG A 92 15.21 1.73 11.94
CA ARG A 92 14.90 0.66 12.89
C ARG A 92 15.50 0.94 14.28
N GLN A 93 16.78 1.33 14.34
CA GLN A 93 17.44 1.72 15.60
C GLN A 93 16.72 2.87 16.31
N GLY A 94 16.21 3.83 15.54
CA GLY A 94 15.44 4.95 16.09
C GLY A 94 14.22 4.52 16.89
N PHE A 95 13.62 3.37 16.58
CA PHE A 95 12.45 2.85 17.28
C PHE A 95 12.78 1.98 18.49
N VAL A 96 13.87 1.20 18.45
CA VAL A 96 14.22 0.28 19.54
C VAL A 96 14.39 1.01 20.87
N HIS A 97 15.01 2.18 20.85
CA HIS A 97 15.31 2.94 22.06
C HIS A 97 14.17 3.86 22.53
N LEU A 98 13.01 3.83 21.86
CA LEU A 98 11.94 4.78 22.13
C LEU A 98 11.07 4.39 23.32
N SER A 99 10.80 3.11 23.50
CA SER A 99 10.08 2.59 24.68
C SER A 99 10.41 1.10 24.86
N PRO A 100 10.58 0.62 26.10
CA PRO A 100 10.67 -0.81 26.38
C PRO A 100 9.31 -1.53 26.29
N ASP A 101 8.19 -0.80 26.32
CA ASP A 101 6.85 -1.40 26.34
C ASP A 101 6.43 -1.90 24.95
N TYR A 102 6.15 -3.21 24.82
CA TYR A 102 5.76 -3.79 23.53
C TYR A 102 4.45 -3.21 22.99
N ARG A 103 3.55 -2.71 23.85
CA ARG A 103 2.29 -2.08 23.44
C ARG A 103 2.56 -0.78 22.71
N VAL A 104 3.47 0.03 23.25
CA VAL A 104 3.95 1.28 22.62
C VAL A 104 4.70 0.96 21.32
N GLN A 105 5.60 -0.02 21.34
CA GLN A 105 6.32 -0.47 20.15
C GLN A 105 5.38 -0.96 19.04
N THR A 106 4.30 -1.66 19.39
CA THR A 106 3.27 -2.09 18.42
C THR A 106 2.66 -0.89 17.71
N ILE A 107 2.29 0.15 18.46
CA ILE A 107 1.62 1.33 17.91
C ILE A 107 2.58 2.14 17.02
N ILE A 108 3.82 2.33 17.45
CA ILE A 108 4.79 3.14 16.69
C ILE A 108 5.30 2.37 15.47
N ILE A 109 5.68 1.11 15.65
CA ILE A 109 6.34 0.32 14.61
C ILE A 109 5.32 -0.35 13.68
N ALA A 110 4.34 -1.05 14.23
CA ALA A 110 3.39 -1.80 13.41
C ALA A 110 2.31 -0.88 12.82
N TRP A 111 1.69 -0.05 13.65
CA TRP A 111 0.62 0.82 13.17
C TRP A 111 1.14 1.99 12.34
N LEU A 112 1.94 2.89 12.94
CA LEU A 112 2.34 4.14 12.26
C LEU A 112 3.41 3.90 11.18
N PHE A 113 4.55 3.33 11.56
CA PHE A 113 5.62 3.06 10.60
C PHE A 113 5.21 2.02 9.54
N GLY A 114 4.48 0.97 9.93
CA GLY A 114 3.92 0.03 8.98
C GLY A 114 2.92 0.68 8.01
N SER A 115 2.01 1.53 8.49
CA SER A 115 1.08 2.26 7.61
C SER A 115 1.82 3.18 6.64
N PHE A 116 2.90 3.80 7.10
CA PHE A 116 3.76 4.62 6.24
C PHE A 116 4.41 3.80 5.13
N LEU A 117 4.95 2.61 5.45
CA LEU A 117 5.52 1.71 4.46
C LEU A 117 4.47 1.19 3.47
N GLU A 118 3.26 0.86 3.93
CA GLU A 118 2.15 0.48 3.07
C GLU A 118 1.72 1.63 2.15
N ALA A 119 1.69 2.86 2.66
CA ALA A 119 1.37 4.03 1.86
C ALA A 119 2.39 4.29 0.74
N ALA A 120 3.68 4.18 1.08
CA ALA A 120 4.77 4.44 0.13
C ALA A 120 4.93 3.30 -0.88
N SER A 121 4.86 2.05 -0.44
CA SER A 121 5.21 0.89 -1.26
C SER A 121 4.02 0.03 -1.65
N GLY A 122 3.07 -0.18 -0.73
CA GLY A 122 1.94 -1.09 -0.90
C GLY A 122 2.33 -2.56 -0.91
N PHE A 123 1.41 -3.41 -1.40
CA PHE A 123 1.67 -4.81 -1.80
C PHE A 123 2.26 -5.71 -0.70
N GLY A 124 1.85 -5.49 0.55
CA GLY A 124 2.28 -6.34 1.67
C GLY A 124 3.64 -6.00 2.25
N THR A 125 4.15 -4.79 1.97
CA THR A 125 5.42 -4.29 2.51
C THR A 125 5.52 -4.38 4.05
N PRO A 126 4.47 -4.10 4.85
CA PRO A 126 4.51 -4.29 6.30
C PRO A 126 4.89 -5.72 6.69
N ALA A 127 4.36 -6.74 6.02
CA ALA A 127 4.69 -8.14 6.30
C ALA A 127 6.19 -8.41 6.12
N ALA A 128 6.79 -7.84 5.08
CA ALA A 128 8.19 -8.07 4.71
C ALA A 128 9.18 -7.31 5.59
N ILE A 129 8.77 -6.20 6.20
CA ILE A 129 9.69 -5.28 6.91
C ILE A 129 9.36 -5.16 8.39
N VAL A 130 8.09 -4.90 8.73
CA VAL A 130 7.64 -4.70 10.11
C VAL A 130 7.69 -6.01 10.88
N ALA A 131 7.21 -7.12 10.32
CA ALA A 131 7.19 -8.38 11.05
C ALA A 131 8.61 -8.86 11.44
N PRO A 132 9.61 -8.91 10.53
CA PRO A 132 10.98 -9.26 10.94
C PRO A 132 11.59 -8.29 11.95
N LEU A 133 11.27 -7.00 11.85
CA LEU A 133 11.72 -5.99 12.81
C LEU A 133 11.15 -6.26 14.21
N LEU A 134 9.84 -6.50 14.34
CA LEU A 134 9.22 -6.84 15.62
C LEU A 134 9.80 -8.13 16.21
N VAL A 135 10.06 -9.13 15.38
CA VAL A 135 10.73 -10.38 15.82
C VAL A 135 12.14 -10.08 16.34
N SER A 136 12.90 -9.22 15.66
CA SER A 136 14.27 -8.85 16.07
C SER A 136 14.34 -8.14 17.42
N ILE A 137 13.28 -7.43 17.83
CA ILE A 137 13.20 -6.74 19.12
C ILE A 137 12.50 -7.58 20.21
N GLY A 138 12.16 -8.83 19.91
CA GLY A 138 11.71 -9.82 20.90
C GLY A 138 10.24 -10.22 20.84
N PHE A 139 9.45 -9.76 19.86
CA PHE A 139 8.06 -10.21 19.73
C PHE A 139 8.00 -11.69 19.32
N PRO A 140 6.99 -12.45 19.81
CA PRO A 140 6.65 -13.74 19.24
C PRO A 140 6.35 -13.61 17.74
N VAL A 141 6.82 -14.58 16.94
CA VAL A 141 6.65 -14.56 15.47
C VAL A 141 5.18 -14.42 15.07
N GLY A 142 4.28 -15.15 15.74
CA GLY A 142 2.83 -15.04 15.50
C GLY A 142 2.28 -13.65 15.80
N ALA A 143 2.70 -13.03 16.91
CA ALA A 143 2.27 -11.67 17.27
C ALA A 143 2.73 -10.66 16.21
N ALA A 144 4.00 -10.73 15.81
CA ALA A 144 4.60 -9.85 14.80
C ALA A 144 3.89 -9.96 13.44
N LEU A 145 3.59 -11.18 12.99
CA LEU A 145 2.84 -11.41 11.75
C LEU A 145 1.42 -10.87 11.82
N VAL A 146 0.70 -11.14 12.92
CA VAL A 146 -0.68 -10.66 13.09
C VAL A 146 -0.74 -9.14 13.04
N VAL A 147 0.09 -8.44 13.82
CA VAL A 147 0.03 -6.97 13.80
C VAL A 147 0.54 -6.35 12.51
N ALA A 148 1.55 -6.94 11.86
CA ALA A 148 1.99 -6.49 10.54
C ALA A 148 0.88 -6.67 9.48
N MET A 149 0.04 -7.70 9.61
CA MET A 149 -1.14 -7.88 8.75
C MET A 149 -2.27 -6.93 9.10
N MET A 150 -2.51 -6.64 10.39
CA MET A 150 -3.53 -5.67 10.81
C MET A 150 -3.22 -4.24 10.35
N THR A 151 -1.94 -3.90 10.13
CA THR A 151 -1.53 -2.66 9.47
C THR A 151 -2.14 -2.51 8.08
N MET A 152 -2.45 -3.62 7.39
CA MET A 152 -3.07 -3.63 6.07
C MET A 152 -4.59 -3.39 6.11
N SER A 153 -5.04 -2.48 6.99
CA SER A 153 -6.43 -2.07 7.13
C SER A 153 -6.62 -0.65 6.57
N THR A 154 -6.52 0.37 7.42
CA THR A 154 -6.79 1.78 7.10
C THR A 154 -5.86 2.34 6.02
N ALA A 155 -4.57 2.00 6.05
CA ALA A 155 -3.60 2.58 5.12
C ALA A 155 -3.77 2.09 3.67
N VAL A 156 -4.34 0.90 3.46
CA VAL A 156 -4.36 0.21 2.16
C VAL A 156 -5.19 0.93 1.14
N THR A 157 -6.31 1.55 1.52
CA THR A 157 -7.19 2.23 0.56
C THR A 157 -6.51 3.36 -0.19
N PHE A 158 -5.55 4.04 0.44
CA PHE A 158 -4.67 5.01 -0.22
C PHE A 158 -3.22 4.51 -0.30
N GLY A 159 -3.03 3.20 -0.22
CA GLY A 159 -1.74 2.52 -0.35
C GLY A 159 -1.16 2.68 -1.75
N ALA A 160 0.17 2.50 -1.84
CA ALA A 160 0.92 2.74 -3.08
C ALA A 160 0.53 4.07 -3.75
N ILE A 161 0.50 5.15 -2.97
CA ILE A 161 0.16 6.51 -3.42
C ILE A 161 -1.23 6.57 -4.09
N GLY A 162 -2.27 6.11 -3.38
CA GLY A 162 -3.66 6.22 -3.84
C GLY A 162 -4.08 5.26 -4.96
N THR A 163 -3.23 4.30 -5.34
CA THR A 163 -3.48 3.40 -6.49
C THR A 163 -4.85 2.71 -6.45
N PRO A 164 -5.36 2.19 -5.30
CA PRO A 164 -6.69 1.55 -5.28
C PRO A 164 -7.84 2.47 -5.69
N ILE A 165 -7.77 3.76 -5.36
CA ILE A 165 -8.77 4.74 -5.79
C ILE A 165 -8.50 5.20 -7.22
N LEU A 166 -7.27 5.63 -7.51
CA LEU A 166 -6.90 6.24 -8.79
C LEU A 166 -6.93 5.29 -9.97
N VAL A 167 -6.69 4.00 -9.74
CA VAL A 167 -6.68 2.98 -10.79
C VAL A 167 -7.86 2.03 -10.61
N GLY A 168 -8.11 1.58 -9.38
CA GLY A 168 -9.20 0.65 -9.10
C GLY A 168 -10.58 1.27 -9.32
N VAL A 169 -10.89 2.36 -8.60
CA VAL A 169 -12.21 3.01 -8.71
C VAL A 169 -12.36 3.71 -10.05
N THR A 170 -11.38 4.51 -10.46
CA THR A 170 -11.42 5.19 -11.78
C THR A 170 -11.55 4.20 -12.93
N GLY A 171 -10.86 3.07 -12.84
CA GLY A 171 -10.96 2.03 -13.84
C GLY A 171 -12.31 1.34 -13.84
N GLY A 172 -12.91 1.16 -12.66
CA GLY A 172 -14.13 0.39 -12.37
C GLY A 172 -15.46 1.01 -12.80
N VAL A 173 -15.51 2.31 -13.09
CA VAL A 173 -16.77 3.03 -13.37
C VAL A 173 -16.75 3.71 -14.73
N LYS A 174 -17.86 3.62 -15.46
CA LYS A 174 -18.12 4.39 -16.69
C LYS A 174 -18.98 5.60 -16.32
N LEU A 175 -18.37 6.78 -16.23
CA LEU A 175 -19.05 8.05 -15.93
C LEU A 175 -18.76 9.10 -17.01
N PRO A 176 -19.67 10.05 -17.27
CA PRO A 176 -19.43 11.15 -18.20
C PRO A 176 -18.15 11.95 -17.87
N PRO A 177 -17.41 12.43 -18.88
CA PRO A 177 -16.26 13.31 -18.66
C PRO A 177 -16.68 14.57 -17.86
N GLY A 178 -16.15 14.72 -16.65
CA GLY A 178 -16.46 15.83 -15.74
C GLY A 178 -17.11 15.39 -14.42
N GLU A 179 -17.86 14.29 -14.43
CA GLU A 179 -18.45 13.72 -13.20
C GLU A 179 -17.47 12.84 -12.45
N LEU A 180 -16.58 12.16 -13.18
CA LEU A 180 -15.59 11.25 -12.62
C LEU A 180 -14.73 11.89 -11.51
N PRO A 181 -14.15 13.12 -11.65
CA PRO A 181 -13.42 13.76 -10.56
C PRO A 181 -14.26 13.99 -9.30
N VAL A 182 -15.54 14.36 -9.46
CA VAL A 182 -16.46 14.59 -8.34
C VAL A 182 -16.76 13.27 -7.63
N PHE A 183 -17.08 12.23 -8.39
CA PHE A 183 -17.32 10.89 -7.87
C PHE A 183 -16.09 10.32 -7.14
N LEU A 184 -14.89 10.47 -7.71
CA LEU A 184 -13.66 10.03 -7.06
C LEU A 184 -13.42 10.78 -5.75
N GLN A 185 -13.67 12.09 -5.71
CA GLN A 185 -13.55 12.86 -4.47
C GLN A 185 -14.59 12.40 -3.43
N GLU A 186 -15.80 12.06 -3.84
CA GLU A 186 -16.84 11.54 -2.95
C GLU A 186 -16.47 10.17 -2.37
N VAL A 187 -16.05 9.22 -3.21
CA VAL A 187 -15.58 7.89 -2.77
C VAL A 187 -14.38 8.03 -1.84
N THR A 188 -13.43 8.90 -2.18
CA THR A 188 -12.25 9.20 -1.35
C THR A 188 -12.67 9.72 0.02
N ASN A 189 -13.58 10.70 0.09
CA ASN A 189 -14.08 11.25 1.35
C ASN A 189 -14.80 10.19 2.20
N HIS A 190 -15.70 9.40 1.60
CA HIS A 190 -16.45 8.37 2.31
C HIS A 190 -15.53 7.28 2.88
N ALA A 191 -14.62 6.76 2.05
CA ALA A 191 -13.66 5.78 2.49
C ALA A 191 -12.77 6.34 3.62
N ALA A 192 -12.35 7.60 3.51
CA ALA A 192 -11.53 8.24 4.52
C ALA A 192 -12.25 8.46 5.85
N LEU A 193 -13.54 8.84 5.83
CA LEU A 193 -14.35 8.99 7.04
C LEU A 193 -14.52 7.66 7.77
N LEU A 194 -14.84 6.58 7.05
CA LEU A 194 -14.94 5.24 7.64
C LEU A 194 -13.61 4.83 8.28
N HIS A 195 -12.51 5.06 7.58
CA HIS A 195 -11.16 4.80 8.06
C HIS A 195 -10.76 5.69 9.24
N MET A 196 -11.22 6.93 9.30
CA MET A 196 -10.93 7.81 10.43
C MET A 196 -11.56 7.28 11.72
N LEU A 197 -12.80 6.79 11.65
CA LEU A 197 -13.49 6.22 12.80
C LEU A 197 -12.85 4.91 13.26
N ILE A 198 -12.68 3.95 12.34
CA ILE A 198 -12.17 2.61 12.66
C ILE A 198 -10.66 2.66 12.96
N GLY A 199 -9.90 3.37 12.13
CA GLY A 199 -8.44 3.51 12.23
C GLY A 199 -7.99 4.18 13.52
N THR A 200 -8.81 5.03 14.13
CA THR A 200 -8.49 5.63 15.44
C THR A 200 -8.44 4.57 16.55
N LEU A 201 -9.23 3.51 16.43
CA LEU A 201 -9.29 2.42 17.39
C LEU A 201 -8.38 1.23 17.04
N MET A 202 -7.89 1.16 15.79
CA MET A 202 -7.00 0.09 15.33
C MET A 202 -5.74 -0.11 16.20
N PRO A 203 -5.02 0.93 16.66
CA PRO A 203 -3.87 0.76 17.56
C PRO A 203 -4.22 -0.02 18.83
N PHE A 204 -5.38 0.29 19.42
CA PHE A 204 -5.87 -0.39 20.61
C PHE A 204 -6.27 -1.83 20.32
N LEU A 205 -6.91 -2.08 19.17
CA LEU A 205 -7.28 -3.42 18.73
C LEU A 205 -6.03 -4.28 18.50
N MET A 206 -4.98 -3.74 17.88
CA MET A 206 -3.71 -4.44 17.64
C MET A 206 -3.06 -4.88 18.96
N VAL A 207 -2.95 -3.96 19.93
CA VAL A 207 -2.42 -4.32 21.26
C VAL A 207 -3.30 -5.35 21.95
N THR A 208 -4.62 -5.24 21.79
CA THR A 208 -5.57 -6.17 22.38
C THR A 208 -5.48 -7.57 21.79
N MET A 209 -5.29 -7.70 20.48
CA MET A 209 -5.01 -8.99 19.84
C MET A 209 -3.73 -9.62 20.39
N ILE A 210 -2.66 -8.83 20.52
CA ILE A 210 -1.41 -9.29 21.12
C ILE A 210 -1.63 -9.78 22.56
N ASN A 211 -2.28 -8.97 23.39
CA ASN A 211 -2.52 -9.26 24.80
C ASN A 211 -3.40 -10.49 25.01
N ARG A 212 -4.35 -10.74 24.11
CA ARG A 212 -5.23 -11.91 24.19
C ARG A 212 -4.51 -13.20 23.84
N PHE A 213 -3.78 -13.20 22.72
CA PHE A 213 -3.32 -14.46 22.10
C PHE A 213 -1.85 -14.77 22.35
N TYR A 214 -1.04 -13.77 22.71
CA TYR A 214 0.43 -13.91 22.76
C TYR A 214 1.05 -13.43 24.08
N ASN A 215 0.29 -12.79 24.96
CA ASN A 215 0.73 -12.48 26.32
C ASN A 215 0.39 -13.63 27.28
N ARG A 216 1.25 -13.89 28.27
CA ARG A 216 1.07 -14.90 29.34
C ARG A 216 -0.24 -14.73 30.10
N LEU A 217 -0.69 -13.49 30.30
CA LEU A 217 -1.94 -13.18 31.01
C LEU A 217 -3.21 -13.46 30.18
N ALA A 218 -3.09 -13.54 28.85
CA ALA A 218 -4.18 -13.84 27.89
C ALA A 218 -5.49 -13.06 28.12
N SER A 219 -5.42 -11.81 28.55
CA SER A 219 -6.57 -11.03 29.05
C SER A 219 -6.89 -9.80 28.20
N TRP A 220 -8.17 -9.66 27.81
CA TRP A 220 -8.70 -8.49 27.12
C TRP A 220 -8.59 -7.19 27.94
N ARG A 221 -8.70 -7.29 29.27
CA ARG A 221 -8.65 -6.13 30.18
C ARG A 221 -7.24 -5.59 30.35
N SER A 222 -6.20 -6.38 30.04
CA SER A 222 -4.80 -5.95 30.16
C SER A 222 -4.41 -4.83 29.19
N SER A 223 -5.23 -4.57 28.16
CA SER A 223 -5.02 -3.48 27.22
C SER A 223 -5.59 -2.14 27.68
N VAL A 224 -6.52 -2.12 28.66
CA VAL A 224 -7.25 -0.88 29.01
C VAL A 224 -6.31 0.25 29.43
N GLU A 225 -5.19 -0.09 30.06
CA GLU A 225 -4.16 0.88 30.46
C GLU A 225 -3.56 1.65 29.27
N ILE A 226 -3.38 1.01 28.11
CA ILE A 226 -2.81 1.66 26.91
C ILE A 226 -3.87 2.43 26.11
N LEU A 227 -5.18 2.24 26.39
CA LEU A 227 -6.27 2.82 25.60
C LEU A 227 -6.12 4.33 25.33
N PRO A 228 -5.86 5.21 26.31
CA PRO A 228 -5.76 6.65 26.03
C PRO A 228 -4.61 6.97 25.08
N TYR A 229 -3.43 6.36 25.27
CA TYR A 229 -2.30 6.52 24.36
C TYR A 229 -2.62 5.98 22.96
N ALA A 230 -3.23 4.80 22.88
CA ALA A 230 -3.60 4.16 21.63
C ALA A 230 -4.58 5.01 20.80
N VAL A 231 -5.60 5.60 21.44
CA VAL A 231 -6.57 6.48 20.78
C VAL A 231 -5.91 7.76 20.30
N ILE A 232 -5.05 8.40 21.12
CA ILE A 232 -4.34 9.61 20.71
C ILE A 232 -3.40 9.32 19.53
N CYS A 233 -2.63 8.23 19.57
CA CYS A 233 -1.81 7.81 18.42
C CYS A 233 -2.65 7.46 17.18
N GLY A 234 -3.84 6.89 17.37
CA GLY A 234 -4.82 6.69 16.30
C GLY A 234 -5.20 8.01 15.65
N LEU A 235 -5.58 9.01 16.44
CA LEU A 235 -5.91 10.36 15.98
C LEU A 235 -4.73 11.06 15.30
N CYS A 236 -3.51 10.89 15.82
CA CYS A 236 -2.29 11.42 15.20
C CYS A 236 -2.12 10.95 13.75
N PHE A 237 -2.60 9.76 13.40
CA PHE A 237 -2.66 9.28 12.01
C PHE A 237 -3.94 9.75 11.30
N THR A 238 -5.10 9.45 11.86
CA THR A 238 -6.38 9.56 11.15
C THR A 238 -6.82 11.01 10.89
N VAL A 239 -6.43 11.96 11.74
CA VAL A 239 -6.75 13.38 11.53
C VAL A 239 -5.94 13.97 10.36
N PRO A 240 -4.59 13.90 10.33
CA PRO A 240 -3.84 14.36 9.16
C PRO A 240 -4.17 13.57 7.89
N TYR A 241 -4.50 12.28 8.01
CA TYR A 241 -5.01 11.45 6.92
C TYR A 241 -6.28 12.04 6.29
N TYR A 242 -7.30 12.37 7.10
CA TYR A 242 -8.55 12.95 6.61
C TYR A 242 -8.36 14.38 6.08
N ILE A 243 -7.52 15.19 6.72
CA ILE A 243 -7.18 16.54 6.22
C ILE A 243 -6.55 16.43 4.83
N THR A 244 -5.64 15.48 4.64
CA THR A 244 -4.94 15.29 3.37
C THR A 244 -5.91 14.94 2.22
N VAL A 245 -6.95 14.16 2.49
CA VAL A 245 -8.01 13.87 1.49
C VAL A 245 -8.69 15.14 0.99
N ARG A 246 -8.94 16.10 1.88
CA ARG A 246 -9.61 17.36 1.55
C ARG A 246 -8.71 18.32 0.78
N LEU A 247 -7.42 18.29 1.05
CA LEU A 247 -6.46 19.26 0.52
C LEU A 247 -5.72 18.76 -0.73
N LEU A 248 -5.38 17.48 -0.78
CA LEU A 248 -4.43 16.93 -1.76
C LEU A 248 -4.97 15.72 -2.54
N GLY A 249 -6.15 15.20 -2.20
CA GLY A 249 -6.77 14.07 -2.91
C GLY A 249 -6.34 12.68 -2.39
N PRO A 250 -6.59 11.61 -3.17
CA PRO A 250 -6.39 10.21 -2.74
C PRO A 250 -4.93 9.73 -2.72
N GLU A 251 -3.97 10.46 -3.30
CA GLU A 251 -2.57 10.04 -3.41
C GLU A 251 -1.83 9.98 -2.06
N PHE A 252 -2.07 10.97 -1.21
CA PHE A 252 -1.27 11.26 -0.03
C PHE A 252 -1.85 10.89 1.36
N PRO A 253 -3.14 10.54 1.56
CA PRO A 253 -3.74 10.39 2.88
C PRO A 253 -2.96 9.44 3.79
N SER A 254 -2.68 8.21 3.33
CA SER A 254 -1.95 7.24 4.13
C SER A 254 -0.50 7.66 4.38
N LEU A 255 0.15 8.27 3.39
CA LEU A 255 1.58 8.61 3.46
C LEU A 255 1.82 9.77 4.43
N LEU A 256 1.12 10.89 4.22
CA LEU A 256 1.23 12.06 5.09
C LEU A 256 0.58 11.81 6.45
N GLY A 257 -0.56 11.12 6.47
CA GLY A 257 -1.21 10.68 7.69
C GLY A 257 -0.26 9.90 8.59
N ALA A 258 0.30 8.81 8.08
CA ALA A 258 1.17 7.96 8.88
C ALA A 258 2.51 8.65 9.20
N GLY A 259 3.05 9.45 8.29
CA GLY A 259 4.29 10.22 8.51
C GLY A 259 4.13 11.28 9.62
N VAL A 260 3.10 12.13 9.54
CA VAL A 260 2.77 13.10 10.59
C VAL A 260 2.41 12.38 11.89
N GLY A 261 1.61 11.33 11.80
CA GLY A 261 1.21 10.54 12.97
C GLY A 261 2.40 9.92 13.70
N LEU A 262 3.37 9.40 12.95
CA LEU A 262 4.63 8.88 13.49
C LEU A 262 5.42 9.97 14.22
N LEU A 263 5.58 11.14 13.62
CA LEU A 263 6.29 12.27 14.26
C LEU A 263 5.61 12.69 15.57
N LEU A 264 4.28 12.84 15.55
CA LEU A 264 3.50 13.23 16.73
C LEU A 264 3.53 12.16 17.82
N ALA A 265 3.39 10.87 17.47
CA ALA A 265 3.45 9.78 18.43
C ALA A 265 4.84 9.61 19.04
N VAL A 266 5.91 9.78 18.26
CA VAL A 266 7.28 9.78 18.78
C VAL A 266 7.48 10.94 19.76
N ALA A 267 7.00 12.13 19.45
CA ALA A 267 7.05 13.28 20.35
C ALA A 267 6.27 12.99 21.65
N LEU A 268 5.03 12.49 21.54
CA LEU A 268 4.19 12.11 22.68
C LEU A 268 4.87 11.09 23.59
N THR A 269 5.51 10.08 22.99
CA THR A 269 6.23 9.02 23.70
C THR A 269 7.44 9.57 24.44
N LYS A 270 8.23 10.44 23.79
CA LYS A 270 9.38 11.10 24.43
C LYS A 270 8.98 12.01 25.58
N SER A 271 7.80 12.62 25.51
CA SER A 271 7.25 13.45 26.59
C SER A 271 6.69 12.63 27.76
N GLY A 272 6.59 11.30 27.66
CA GLY A 272 6.03 10.45 28.71
C GLY A 272 4.52 10.57 28.90
N ILE A 273 3.82 11.25 27.97
CA ILE A 273 2.39 11.57 28.10
C ILE A 273 1.56 10.32 27.77
N LEU A 274 0.62 9.99 28.66
CA LEU A 274 -0.33 8.88 28.54
C LEU A 274 0.31 7.48 28.44
N LEU A 275 1.62 7.35 28.67
CA LEU A 275 2.27 6.05 28.67
C LEU A 275 1.74 5.16 29.82
N PRO A 276 1.70 3.84 29.64
CA PRO A 276 1.41 2.91 30.73
C PRO A 276 2.39 3.09 31.89
N LYS A 277 1.89 2.92 33.12
CA LYS A 277 2.71 3.05 34.33
C LYS A 277 3.63 1.86 34.53
N SER A 278 3.20 0.68 34.07
CA SER A 278 3.93 -0.58 34.19
C SER A 278 4.30 -1.12 32.82
N PRO A 279 5.53 -0.89 32.33
CA PRO A 279 5.99 -1.38 31.04
C PRO A 279 5.92 -2.91 30.95
N LEU A 280 5.41 -3.42 29.84
CA LEU A 280 5.38 -4.87 29.57
C LEU A 280 6.38 -5.24 28.47
N THR A 281 7.14 -6.31 28.69
CA THR A 281 8.13 -6.83 27.73
C THR A 281 7.85 -8.31 27.43
N PHE A 282 8.17 -8.75 26.21
CA PHE A 282 8.08 -10.18 25.85
C PHE A 282 9.31 -10.98 26.27
N LYS A 283 10.46 -10.32 26.39
CA LYS A 283 11.72 -10.88 26.86
C LYS A 283 12.34 -9.94 27.88
N GLU A 284 12.91 -10.49 28.94
CA GLU A 284 13.64 -9.74 29.98
C GLU A 284 14.95 -9.15 29.44
N ASN A 285 15.57 -9.82 28.45
CA ASN A 285 16.73 -9.32 27.69
C ASN A 285 16.52 -9.56 26.19
N PRO A 286 15.91 -8.63 25.44
CA PRO A 286 15.92 -8.72 24.00
C PRO A 286 17.38 -8.61 23.52
N GLN A 287 17.92 -9.67 22.91
CA GLN A 287 19.10 -9.53 22.06
C GLN A 287 18.68 -8.70 20.85
N VAL A 288 18.67 -7.38 21.03
CA VAL A 288 18.54 -6.46 19.91
C VAL A 288 19.79 -6.70 19.07
N SER A 289 19.63 -7.26 17.89
CA SER A 289 20.70 -7.31 16.91
C SER A 289 21.27 -5.90 16.77
N GLU A 290 22.56 -5.71 17.09
CA GLU A 290 23.22 -4.42 16.90
C GLU A 290 23.15 -4.09 15.41
N PHE A 291 22.21 -3.22 15.06
CA PHE A 291 22.12 -2.70 13.72
C PHE A 291 23.37 -1.84 13.51
N SER A 292 24.29 -2.29 12.66
CA SER A 292 25.50 -1.52 12.32
C SER A 292 25.13 -0.46 11.28
N GLY A 293 24.89 0.78 11.71
CA GLY A 293 24.39 1.82 10.79
C GLY A 293 24.69 3.24 11.25
N ASN A 294 24.81 4.15 10.29
CA ASN A 294 25.00 5.58 10.54
C ASN A 294 23.75 6.14 11.25
N ARG A 295 23.91 6.71 12.45
CA ARG A 295 22.81 7.14 13.34
C ARG A 295 22.02 8.37 12.87
N ASN A 296 22.32 8.91 11.68
CA ASN A 296 21.67 10.12 11.20
C ASN A 296 20.26 9.81 10.64
N LEU A 297 19.26 9.89 11.52
CA LEU A 297 17.85 9.69 11.17
C LEU A 297 17.38 10.64 10.06
N ILE A 298 17.80 11.91 10.06
CA ILE A 298 17.41 12.86 9.01
C ILE A 298 17.87 12.37 7.64
N LYS A 299 19.13 11.93 7.55
CA LYS A 299 19.68 11.33 6.32
C LYS A 299 18.96 10.04 5.93
N ALA A 300 18.49 9.25 6.90
CA ALA A 300 17.77 7.99 6.66
C ALA A 300 16.36 8.21 6.10
N TRP A 301 15.67 9.25 6.55
CA TRP A 301 14.33 9.62 6.09
C TRP A 301 14.34 10.47 4.81
N ALA A 302 15.48 11.11 4.46
CA ALA A 302 15.59 12.03 3.33
C ALA A 302 15.05 11.46 1.99
N PRO A 303 15.31 10.21 1.58
CA PRO A 303 14.77 9.68 0.33
C PRO A 303 13.23 9.66 0.28
N TYR A 304 12.58 9.28 1.37
CA TYR A 304 11.12 9.31 1.45
C TYR A 304 10.57 10.75 1.48
N LEU A 305 11.24 11.67 2.17
CA LEU A 305 10.84 13.08 2.19
C LEU A 305 10.94 13.71 0.80
N VAL A 306 12.03 13.44 0.06
CA VAL A 306 12.21 13.92 -1.31
C VAL A 306 11.20 13.28 -2.26
N MET A 307 10.98 11.97 -2.17
CA MET A 307 9.92 11.28 -2.93
C MET A 307 8.57 11.98 -2.72
N THR A 308 8.19 12.21 -1.46
CA THR A 308 6.92 12.85 -1.08
C THR A 308 6.83 14.26 -1.65
N LEU A 309 7.89 15.06 -1.51
CA LEU A 309 7.94 16.43 -2.02
C LEU A 309 7.80 16.46 -3.54
N LEU A 310 8.56 15.63 -4.26
CA LEU A 310 8.49 15.57 -5.73
C LEU A 310 7.08 15.18 -6.21
N LEU A 311 6.44 14.22 -5.52
CA LEU A 311 5.07 13.82 -5.81
C LEU A 311 4.10 14.98 -5.60
N VAL A 312 4.14 15.64 -4.45
CA VAL A 312 3.25 16.79 -4.16
C VAL A 312 3.44 17.89 -5.20
N LEU A 313 4.70 18.25 -5.52
CA LEU A 313 5.00 19.25 -6.56
C LEU A 313 4.47 18.85 -7.94
N SER A 314 4.50 17.56 -8.28
CA SER A 314 3.96 17.06 -9.56
C SER A 314 2.43 17.12 -9.65
N ARG A 315 1.72 17.19 -8.51
CA ARG A 315 0.24 17.16 -8.45
C ARG A 315 -0.37 18.55 -8.32
N ILE A 316 0.41 19.57 -7.96
CA ILE A 316 -0.03 20.96 -7.88
C ILE A 316 -0.09 21.56 -9.30
N PRO A 317 -1.27 21.89 -9.85
CA PRO A 317 -1.41 22.36 -11.23
C PRO A 317 -0.62 23.66 -11.51
N GLN A 318 -0.50 24.54 -10.51
CA GLN A 318 0.17 25.84 -10.61
C GLN A 318 1.65 25.73 -10.97
N PHE A 319 2.30 24.61 -10.68
CA PHE A 319 3.71 24.39 -11.01
C PHE A 319 3.94 23.84 -12.42
N GLY A 320 2.89 23.40 -13.13
CA GLY A 320 2.99 22.90 -14.52
C GLY A 320 3.73 21.57 -14.71
N VAL A 321 4.45 21.08 -13.70
CA VAL A 321 5.24 19.83 -13.74
C VAL A 321 4.39 18.64 -14.18
N GLY A 322 3.21 18.48 -13.58
CA GLY A 322 2.30 17.38 -13.91
C GLY A 322 1.83 17.40 -15.36
N ALA A 323 1.54 18.59 -15.90
CA ALA A 323 1.10 18.75 -17.29
C ALA A 323 2.23 18.37 -18.27
N TYR A 324 3.46 18.81 -17.99
CA TYR A 324 4.63 18.46 -18.80
C TYR A 324 4.87 16.94 -18.83
N LEU A 325 4.84 16.28 -17.66
CA LEU A 325 5.06 14.84 -17.56
C LEU A 325 3.95 14.02 -18.25
N LYS A 326 2.70 14.48 -18.19
CA LYS A 326 1.56 13.87 -18.93
C LYS A 326 1.65 14.08 -20.44
N GLY A 327 2.36 15.12 -20.89
CA GLY A 327 2.62 15.36 -22.31
C GLY A 327 3.43 14.24 -22.97
N LEU A 328 4.24 13.52 -22.20
CA LEU A 328 5.05 12.39 -22.64
C LEU A 328 4.29 11.05 -22.51
N SER A 329 3.01 11.05 -22.85
CA SER A 329 2.13 9.88 -22.75
C SER A 329 2.12 9.05 -24.03
N LEU A 330 2.04 7.72 -23.85
CA LEU A 330 1.76 6.80 -24.94
C LEU A 330 0.25 6.59 -24.98
N LYS A 331 -0.37 6.85 -26.14
CA LYS A 331 -1.82 6.72 -26.34
C LYS A 331 -2.08 5.81 -27.53
N TRP A 332 -3.00 4.87 -27.35
CA TRP A 332 -3.55 4.05 -28.41
C TRP A 332 -5.06 4.19 -28.38
N ALA A 333 -5.59 5.02 -29.28
CA ALA A 333 -7.03 5.17 -29.52
C ALA A 333 -7.49 4.16 -30.56
N GLY A 334 -8.72 3.69 -30.45
CA GLY A 334 -9.32 2.83 -31.47
C GLY A 334 -8.68 1.45 -31.53
N ILE A 335 -8.40 0.81 -30.38
CA ILE A 335 -7.64 -0.45 -30.35
C ILE A 335 -8.38 -1.49 -31.18
N PHE A 336 -7.72 -2.01 -32.21
CA PHE A 336 -8.28 -2.96 -33.20
C PHE A 336 -9.57 -2.51 -33.89
N GLY A 337 -9.84 -1.19 -33.96
CA GLY A 337 -11.06 -0.63 -34.56
C GLY A 337 -12.24 -0.49 -33.59
N SER A 338 -12.08 -0.88 -32.33
CA SER A 338 -13.09 -0.68 -31.28
C SER A 338 -13.12 0.77 -30.77
N GLU A 339 -14.10 1.13 -29.95
CA GLU A 339 -14.15 2.45 -29.27
C GLU A 339 -13.19 2.54 -28.07
N ILE A 340 -12.51 1.44 -27.72
CA ILE A 340 -11.66 1.37 -26.53
C ILE A 340 -10.32 2.06 -26.81
N ALA A 341 -9.95 2.94 -25.88
CA ALA A 341 -8.65 3.59 -25.84
C ALA A 341 -7.83 3.15 -24.61
N ALA A 342 -6.52 3.09 -24.78
CA ALA A 342 -5.58 2.91 -23.69
C ALA A 342 -4.52 4.02 -23.71
N SER A 343 -4.05 4.41 -22.53
CA SER A 343 -2.95 5.34 -22.41
C SER A 343 -2.14 5.10 -21.15
N THR A 344 -0.84 5.40 -21.20
CA THR A 344 0.07 5.37 -20.06
C THR A 344 0.92 6.64 -20.03
N SER A 345 1.26 7.12 -18.84
CA SER A 345 2.14 8.28 -18.62
C SER A 345 3.24 7.92 -17.61
N PRO A 346 4.23 7.10 -17.97
CA PRO A 346 5.14 6.48 -17.01
C PRO A 346 5.88 7.50 -16.13
N LEU A 347 6.27 8.64 -16.71
CA LEU A 347 6.98 9.70 -16.00
C LEU A 347 6.12 10.47 -14.99
N TYR A 348 4.79 10.47 -15.15
CA TYR A 348 3.84 11.05 -14.20
C TYR A 348 3.46 10.07 -13.07
N LEU A 349 3.69 8.77 -13.26
CA LEU A 349 3.36 7.75 -12.27
C LEU A 349 4.26 7.84 -11.03
N PRO A 350 3.73 7.48 -9.84
CA PRO A 350 4.50 7.49 -8.60
C PRO A 350 5.82 6.71 -8.64
N GLY A 351 5.87 5.61 -9.40
CA GLY A 351 7.07 4.78 -9.55
C GLY A 351 8.30 5.57 -10.01
N THR A 352 8.13 6.56 -10.90
CA THR A 352 9.25 7.39 -11.38
C THR A 352 9.85 8.24 -10.26
N PHE A 353 9.02 8.84 -9.41
CA PHE A 353 9.49 9.63 -8.28
C PHE A 353 10.17 8.78 -7.20
N MET A 354 9.71 7.54 -7.01
CA MET A 354 10.36 6.57 -6.13
C MET A 354 11.73 6.15 -6.67
N LEU A 355 11.87 5.97 -7.99
CA LEU A 355 13.16 5.71 -8.62
C LEU A 355 14.12 6.91 -8.46
N LEU A 356 13.64 8.15 -8.62
CA LEU A 356 14.45 9.35 -8.36
C LEU A 356 14.93 9.40 -6.90
N ALA A 357 14.06 9.07 -5.95
CA ALA A 357 14.45 8.96 -4.54
C ALA A 357 15.45 7.81 -4.28
N ALA A 358 15.35 6.70 -5.02
CA ALA A 358 16.32 5.62 -4.95
C ALA A 358 17.70 6.08 -5.47
N ILE A 359 17.74 6.83 -6.58
CA ILE A 359 18.98 7.45 -7.09
C ILE A 359 19.57 8.40 -6.04
N LEU A 360 18.74 9.25 -5.43
CA LEU A 360 19.20 10.10 -4.32
C LEU A 360 19.80 9.28 -3.17
N THR A 361 19.21 8.14 -2.83
CA THR A 361 19.73 7.23 -1.80
C THR A 361 21.14 6.75 -2.17
N VAL A 362 21.37 6.36 -3.43
CA VAL A 362 22.69 5.98 -3.95
C VAL A 362 23.69 7.12 -3.76
N LEU A 363 23.32 8.36 -4.10
CA LEU A 363 24.19 9.53 -3.98
C LEU A 363 24.49 9.88 -2.52
N LEU A 364 23.47 9.91 -1.66
CA LEU A 364 23.60 10.26 -0.24
C LEU A 364 24.46 9.26 0.53
N TYR A 365 24.29 7.97 0.26
CA TYR A 365 24.98 6.88 0.97
C TYR A 365 26.21 6.37 0.23
N ARG A 366 26.48 6.87 -0.97
CA ARG A 366 27.58 6.42 -1.85
C ARG A 366 27.55 4.89 -2.00
N VAL A 367 26.36 4.36 -2.29
CA VAL A 367 26.14 2.92 -2.41
C VAL A 367 26.92 2.39 -3.61
N ASN A 368 27.68 1.31 -3.40
CA ASN A 368 28.49 0.73 -4.48
C ASN A 368 27.61 0.05 -5.55
N ALA A 369 28.17 -0.12 -6.76
CA ALA A 369 27.44 -0.68 -7.90
C ALA A 369 26.89 -2.08 -7.65
N GLN A 370 27.60 -2.92 -6.89
CA GLN A 370 27.16 -4.29 -6.57
C GLN A 370 25.89 -4.30 -5.71
N ARG A 371 25.81 -3.43 -4.69
CA ARG A 371 24.61 -3.29 -3.85
C ARG A 371 23.46 -2.66 -4.61
N VAL A 372 23.74 -1.70 -5.50
CA VAL A 372 22.72 -1.13 -6.41
C VAL A 372 22.13 -2.22 -7.30
N TYR A 373 22.98 -3.03 -7.94
CA TYR A 373 22.56 -4.15 -8.76
C TYR A 373 21.73 -5.18 -7.97
N SER A 374 22.19 -5.55 -6.77
CA SER A 374 21.46 -6.47 -5.88
C SER A 374 20.09 -5.94 -5.48
N ALA A 375 19.97 -4.63 -5.19
CA ALA A 375 18.69 -4.00 -4.89
C ALA A 375 17.73 -4.10 -6.09
N ILE A 376 18.19 -3.75 -7.29
CA ILE A 376 17.38 -3.79 -8.52
C ILE A 376 16.98 -5.23 -8.86
N GLN A 377 17.90 -6.18 -8.77
CA GLN A 377 17.64 -7.60 -9.06
C GLN A 377 16.62 -8.19 -8.08
N THR A 378 16.74 -7.87 -6.79
CA THR A 378 15.76 -8.28 -5.77
C THR A 378 14.39 -7.68 -6.06
N SER A 379 14.34 -6.39 -6.41
CA SER A 379 13.08 -5.72 -6.79
C SER A 379 12.44 -6.34 -8.02
N PHE A 380 13.23 -6.65 -9.04
CA PHE A 380 12.73 -7.28 -10.27
C PHE A 380 12.20 -8.70 -10.02
N GLY A 381 12.90 -9.50 -9.21
CA GLY A 381 12.42 -10.84 -8.84
C GLY A 381 11.09 -10.82 -8.09
N SER A 382 10.90 -9.83 -7.20
CA SER A 382 9.62 -9.61 -6.52
C SER A 382 8.54 -9.09 -7.46
N LEU A 383 8.89 -8.20 -8.39
CA LEU A 383 7.99 -7.68 -9.42
C LEU A 383 7.43 -8.81 -10.31
N LEU A 384 8.28 -9.74 -10.73
CA LEU A 384 7.86 -10.89 -11.56
C LEU A 384 6.80 -11.75 -10.86
N LYS A 385 6.91 -11.94 -9.55
CA LYS A 385 5.90 -12.71 -8.79
C LYS A 385 4.55 -11.97 -8.77
N ALA A 386 4.58 -10.64 -8.63
CA ALA A 386 3.37 -9.82 -8.66
C ALA A 386 2.77 -9.74 -10.08
N SER A 387 3.60 -9.69 -11.12
CA SER A 387 3.17 -9.50 -12.50
C SER A 387 2.35 -10.66 -13.03
N VAL A 388 2.67 -11.91 -12.66
CA VAL A 388 1.90 -13.07 -13.11
C VAL A 388 0.42 -12.94 -12.77
N VAL A 389 0.09 -12.43 -11.59
CA VAL A 389 -1.31 -12.22 -11.19
C VAL A 389 -1.93 -11.07 -11.99
N LEU A 390 -1.26 -9.91 -12.02
CA LEU A 390 -1.79 -8.67 -12.61
C LEU A 390 -2.02 -8.75 -14.12
N VAL A 391 -1.16 -9.50 -14.85
CA VAL A 391 -1.29 -9.69 -16.30
C VAL A 391 -2.59 -10.39 -16.69
N PHE A 392 -3.23 -11.14 -15.78
CA PHE A 392 -4.54 -11.74 -16.03
C PHE A 392 -5.68 -10.99 -15.31
N THR A 393 -5.43 -10.48 -14.10
CA THR A 393 -6.46 -9.77 -13.33
C THR A 393 -6.98 -8.52 -14.02
N LEU A 394 -6.09 -7.65 -14.53
CA LEU A 394 -6.54 -6.38 -15.10
C LEU A 394 -7.25 -6.56 -16.44
N PRO A 395 -6.77 -7.43 -17.36
CA PRO A 395 -7.57 -7.82 -18.52
C PRO A 395 -8.94 -8.40 -18.16
N LEU A 396 -9.01 -9.28 -17.15
CA LEU A 396 -10.27 -9.87 -16.69
C LEU A 396 -11.26 -8.77 -16.28
N VAL A 397 -10.80 -7.81 -15.45
CA VAL A 397 -11.61 -6.67 -15.02
C VAL A 397 -12.01 -5.79 -16.20
N ARG A 398 -11.13 -5.56 -17.18
CA ARG A 398 -11.47 -4.74 -18.36
C ARG A 398 -12.47 -5.38 -19.29
N VAL A 399 -12.43 -6.70 -19.47
CA VAL A 399 -13.47 -7.39 -20.22
C VAL A 399 -14.83 -7.23 -19.53
N TYR A 400 -14.92 -7.33 -18.20
CA TYR A 400 -16.18 -7.05 -17.47
C TYR A 400 -16.69 -5.63 -17.62
N ILE A 401 -15.80 -4.65 -17.57
CA ILE A 401 -16.20 -3.25 -17.58
C ILE A 401 -16.68 -2.84 -18.97
N ASN A 402 -16.06 -3.42 -20.01
CA ASN A 402 -16.40 -3.14 -21.40
C ASN A 402 -17.45 -4.11 -21.96
N SER A 403 -17.93 -5.09 -21.20
CA SER A 403 -19.13 -5.86 -21.54
C SER A 403 -20.36 -5.06 -21.19
N ASP A 404 -21.25 -4.88 -22.18
CA ASP A 404 -22.51 -4.15 -22.06
C ASP A 404 -23.69 -5.09 -21.77
#